data_AF-A0AAN7Z724-F1
#
_entry.id   AF-A0AAN7Z724-F1
#
_cell.length_a   1.000
_cell.length_b   1.000
_cell.length_c   1.000
_cell.angle_alpha   90.00
_cell.angle_beta   90.00
_cell.angle_gamma   90.00
#
_symmetry.space_group_name_H-M   'P 1'
#
loop_
_entity.id
_entity.type
_entity.pdbx_description
1 polymer ?
#
loop_
_entity_poly.entity_id
_entity_poly.type
_entity_poly.pdbx_seq_one_letter_code
_entity_poly.pdbx_strand_id
1 'polypeptide(L)'
;MRSISILGRATYLFAVANAHTLFTSLYINDVKQGQGDGTCVRQNTDLAHGNSPVVDLSSNDMTCGFSGTTPVNYICPAPAGAKLTFEYRLNPARAGQGFIDESQ
;
A
#
# COMPACT_ATOMS: atom_id res chain seq x y z
N MET A 1 24.64 46.65 -32.68
CA MET A 1 23.55 45.65 -32.70
C MET A 1 24.11 44.27 -32.97
N ARG A 2 24.05 43.35 -32.00
CA ARG A 2 23.74 41.93 -32.20
C ARG A 2 23.45 41.32 -30.83
N SER A 3 22.16 41.37 -30.50
CA SER A 3 21.58 40.73 -29.32
C SER A 3 21.73 39.21 -29.47
N ILE A 4 22.35 38.55 -28.50
CA ILE A 4 22.43 37.08 -28.47
C ILE A 4 21.23 36.61 -27.65
N SER A 5 20.20 36.14 -28.36
CA SER A 5 19.00 35.56 -27.76
C SER A 5 19.26 34.18 -27.16
N ILE A 6 18.67 33.98 -26.00
CA ILE A 6 18.77 32.87 -25.05
C ILE A 6 18.17 31.57 -25.60
N LEU A 7 18.82 30.42 -25.39
CA LEU A 7 18.12 29.13 -25.29
C LEU A 7 18.66 28.32 -24.10
N GLY A 8 18.15 28.63 -22.91
CA GLY A 8 18.31 27.77 -21.74
C GLY A 8 17.44 26.52 -21.88
N ARG A 9 18.07 25.35 -22.00
CA ARG A 9 17.39 24.05 -21.90
C ARG A 9 17.12 23.75 -20.42
N ALA A 10 15.92 24.04 -19.94
CA ALA A 10 15.45 23.54 -18.65
C ALA A 10 15.10 22.05 -18.80
N THR A 11 15.94 21.16 -18.29
CA THR A 11 15.62 19.74 -18.13
C THR A 11 14.63 19.57 -16.98
N TYR A 12 13.38 19.20 -17.29
CA TYR A 12 12.40 18.77 -16.30
C TYR A 12 12.82 17.39 -15.76
N LEU A 13 13.26 17.35 -14.51
CA LEU A 13 13.39 16.11 -13.75
C LEU A 13 11.98 15.64 -13.40
N PHE A 14 11.40 14.75 -14.20
CA PHE A 14 10.19 14.04 -13.81
C PHE A 14 10.53 13.13 -12.63
N ALA A 15 10.14 13.52 -11.42
CA ALA A 15 10.21 12.64 -10.26
C ALA A 15 9.21 11.50 -10.49
N VAL A 16 9.73 10.28 -10.72
CA VAL A 16 8.91 9.07 -10.72
C VAL A 16 8.52 8.75 -9.28
N ALA A 17 7.31 9.16 -8.88
CA ALA A 17 6.74 8.76 -7.60
C ALA A 17 6.42 7.26 -7.65
N ASN A 18 7.29 6.43 -7.08
CA ASN A 18 7.00 5.01 -6.87
C ASN A 18 6.05 4.89 -5.67
N ALA A 19 4.75 4.94 -5.93
CA ALA A 19 3.69 4.82 -4.92
C ALA A 19 3.32 3.35 -4.63
N HIS A 20 4.31 2.47 -4.52
CA HIS A 20 4.08 1.06 -4.18
C HIS A 20 3.73 0.95 -2.71
N THR A 21 2.53 0.45 -2.44
CA THR A 21 2.03 0.29 -1.08
C THR A 21 1.18 -0.96 -0.97
N LEU A 22 1.00 -1.43 0.25
CA LEU A 22 0.18 -2.58 0.57
C LEU A 22 -0.69 -2.28 1.78
N PHE A 23 -1.94 -2.70 1.74
CA PHE A 23 -2.83 -2.74 2.91
C PHE A 23 -2.39 -3.87 3.84
N THR A 24 -1.98 -3.54 5.06
CA THR A 24 -1.40 -4.53 5.99
C THR A 24 -2.19 -4.70 7.28
N SER A 25 -2.83 -3.64 7.76
CA SER A 25 -3.40 -3.58 9.11
C SER A 25 -4.78 -2.90 9.10
N LEU A 26 -5.77 -3.60 9.67
CA LEU A 26 -7.13 -3.07 9.86
C LEU A 26 -7.27 -2.52 11.29
N TYR A 27 -7.94 -1.38 11.44
CA TYR A 27 -8.39 -0.88 12.73
C TYR A 27 -9.92 -0.86 12.75
N ILE A 28 -10.49 -1.23 13.90
CA ILE A 28 -11.93 -1.18 14.15
C ILE A 28 -12.13 -0.26 15.35
N ASN A 29 -12.84 0.85 15.15
CA ASN A 29 -13.03 1.91 16.16
C ASN A 29 -11.70 2.33 16.80
N ASP A 30 -10.71 2.67 15.96
CA ASP A 30 -9.36 3.12 16.36
C ASP A 30 -8.49 2.07 17.07
N VAL A 31 -8.96 0.83 17.20
CA VAL A 31 -8.19 -0.28 17.76
C VAL A 31 -7.57 -1.11 16.64
N LYS A 32 -6.23 -1.21 16.62
CA LYS A 32 -5.50 -2.08 15.69
C LYS A 32 -5.93 -3.53 15.89
N GLN A 33 -6.27 -4.20 14.81
CA GLN A 33 -6.68 -5.60 14.84
C GLN A 33 -5.48 -6.53 14.69
N GLY A 34 -5.34 -7.45 15.64
CA GLY A 34 -4.28 -8.45 15.66
C GLY A 34 -2.96 -7.99 16.29
N GLN A 35 -2.05 -8.95 16.47
CA GLN A 35 -0.71 -8.69 17.03
C GLN A 35 0.30 -8.25 15.96
N GLY A 36 -0.05 -8.36 14.68
CA GLY A 36 0.81 -8.03 13.55
C GLY A 36 0.03 -7.87 12.24
N ASP A 37 0.77 -7.48 11.20
CA ASP A 37 0.26 -7.33 9.84
C ASP A 37 -0.40 -8.64 9.35
N GLY A 38 -1.43 -8.51 8.51
CA GLY A 38 -2.08 -9.66 7.88
C GLY A 38 -2.97 -10.51 8.81
N THR A 39 -3.21 -10.10 10.06
CA THR A 39 -4.01 -10.91 11.01
C THR A 39 -5.42 -11.22 10.47
N CYS A 40 -6.11 -10.21 9.95
CA CYS A 40 -7.41 -10.36 9.29
C CYS A 40 -7.45 -9.71 7.89
N VAL A 41 -6.28 -9.51 7.29
CA VAL A 41 -6.09 -8.95 5.95
C VAL A 41 -5.36 -9.99 5.12
N ARG A 42 -5.90 -10.35 3.95
CA ARG A 42 -5.25 -11.27 3.01
C ARG A 42 -4.10 -10.55 2.30
N GLN A 43 -3.04 -10.33 3.06
CA GLN A 43 -1.84 -9.64 2.63
C GLN A 43 -1.01 -10.55 1.71
N ASN A 44 -0.34 -9.95 0.73
CA ASN A 44 0.67 -10.66 -0.04
C ASN A 44 1.78 -11.19 0.89
N THR A 45 2.00 -12.51 0.85
CA THR A 45 2.99 -13.22 1.66
C THR A 45 4.36 -13.32 1.00
N ASP A 46 4.47 -12.94 -0.29
CA ASP A 46 5.77 -12.80 -0.96
C ASP A 46 6.46 -11.52 -0.46
N LEU A 47 7.41 -11.70 0.45
CA LEU A 47 8.17 -10.59 1.04
C LEU A 47 9.10 -9.87 0.04
N ALA A 48 9.50 -10.53 -1.05
CA ALA A 48 10.33 -9.91 -2.09
C ALA A 48 9.53 -8.96 -2.97
N HIS A 49 8.24 -9.23 -3.15
CA HIS A 49 7.33 -8.45 -3.99
C HIS A 49 6.11 -7.92 -3.21
N GLY A 50 6.27 -7.68 -1.90
CA GLY A 50 5.14 -7.45 -1.00
C GLY A 50 4.20 -6.32 -1.44
N ASN A 51 4.73 -5.25 -2.02
CA ASN A 51 3.96 -4.11 -2.54
C ASN A 51 4.00 -3.97 -4.06
N SER A 52 4.37 -5.03 -4.80
CA SER A 52 4.39 -4.97 -6.26
C SER A 52 2.96 -4.82 -6.81
N PRO A 53 2.74 -3.98 -7.83
CA PRO A 53 1.41 -3.77 -8.38
C PRO A 53 0.93 -4.99 -9.17
N VAL A 54 -0.37 -5.26 -9.12
CA VAL A 54 -1.02 -6.15 -10.09
C VAL A 54 -1.22 -5.33 -11.38
N VAL A 55 -0.54 -5.73 -12.45
CA VAL A 55 -0.53 -4.98 -13.73
C VAL A 55 -1.43 -5.58 -14.80
N ASP A 56 -1.74 -6.88 -14.70
CA ASP A 56 -2.63 -7.58 -15.63
C ASP A 56 -4.08 -7.47 -15.14
N LEU A 57 -4.86 -6.65 -15.84
CA LEU A 57 -6.28 -6.43 -15.53
C LEU A 57 -7.16 -7.68 -15.71
N SER A 58 -6.68 -8.68 -16.44
CA SER A 58 -7.38 -9.96 -16.62
C SER A 58 -7.01 -11.02 -15.58
N SER A 59 -6.01 -10.75 -14.73
CA SER A 59 -5.61 -11.66 -13.66
C SER A 59 -6.66 -11.75 -12.55
N ASN A 60 -6.83 -12.94 -11.99
CA ASN A 60 -7.63 -13.16 -10.78
C ASN A 60 -7.09 -12.36 -9.58
N ASP A 61 -5.79 -12.05 -9.57
CA ASP A 61 -5.14 -11.25 -8.51
C ASP A 61 -5.68 -9.82 -8.45
N MET A 62 -6.36 -9.32 -9.50
CA MET A 62 -7.01 -8.01 -9.45
C MET A 62 -8.11 -7.90 -8.40
N THR A 63 -8.66 -9.04 -7.95
CA THR A 63 -9.78 -9.04 -7.00
C THR A 63 -9.32 -8.79 -5.56
N CYS A 64 -8.23 -9.43 -5.14
CA CYS A 64 -7.79 -9.43 -3.73
C CYS A 64 -6.26 -9.31 -3.59
N GLY A 65 -5.54 -8.92 -4.65
CA GLY A 65 -4.09 -8.93 -4.71
C GLY A 65 -3.52 -10.34 -4.85
N PHE A 66 -2.19 -10.41 -4.97
CA PHE A 66 -1.45 -11.66 -4.91
C PHE A 66 -1.74 -12.41 -3.61
N SER A 67 -1.95 -13.73 -3.70
CA SER A 67 -2.37 -14.59 -2.58
C SER A 67 -3.73 -14.23 -1.96
N GLY A 68 -4.53 -13.36 -2.60
CA GLY A 68 -5.82 -12.90 -2.07
C GLY A 68 -6.90 -13.99 -1.96
N THR A 69 -6.68 -15.16 -2.56
CA THR A 69 -7.55 -16.35 -2.42
C THR A 69 -7.14 -17.23 -1.24
N THR A 70 -5.95 -17.03 -0.67
CA THR A 70 -5.50 -17.73 0.53
C THR A 70 -6.19 -17.13 1.76
N PRO A 71 -6.91 -17.94 2.56
CA PRO A 71 -7.56 -17.44 3.76
C PRO A 71 -6.53 -17.07 4.83
N VAL A 72 -6.87 -16.05 5.61
CA VAL A 72 -6.18 -15.73 6.87
C VAL A 72 -6.76 -16.55 8.01
N ASN A 73 -6.00 -16.68 9.10
CA ASN A 73 -6.38 -17.51 10.25
C ASN A 73 -7.51 -16.89 11.10
N TYR A 74 -7.80 -15.59 10.95
CA TYR A 74 -8.75 -14.87 11.80
C TYR A 74 -9.70 -13.98 11.01
N ILE A 75 -10.93 -13.90 11.50
CA ILE A 75 -11.95 -12.94 11.07
C ILE A 75 -12.10 -11.91 12.19
N CYS A 76 -11.83 -10.64 11.91
CA CYS A 76 -11.99 -9.56 12.87
C CYS A 76 -13.47 -9.10 12.89
N PRO A 77 -14.21 -9.27 14.01
CA PRO A 77 -15.61 -8.85 14.07
C PRO A 77 -15.70 -7.33 14.08
N ALA A 78 -16.43 -6.77 13.12
CA ALA A 78 -16.77 -5.35 13.08
C ALA A 78 -18.28 -5.20 13.28
N PRO A 79 -18.75 -4.49 14.32
CA PRO A 79 -20.17 -4.19 14.45
C PRO A 79 -20.64 -3.29 13.31
N ALA A 80 -21.92 -3.39 12.94
CA ALA A 80 -22.50 -2.51 11.94
C ALA A 80 -22.33 -1.03 12.36
N GLY A 81 -21.88 -0.19 11.43
CA GLY A 81 -21.59 1.22 11.69
C GLY A 81 -20.23 1.50 12.35
N ALA A 82 -19.39 0.49 12.59
CA ALA A 82 -18.03 0.71 13.08
C ALA A 82 -17.19 1.57 12.12
N LYS A 83 -16.28 2.36 12.69
CA LYS A 83 -15.25 3.04 11.91
C LYS A 83 -14.15 2.04 11.56
N LEU A 84 -13.87 1.90 10.26
CA LEU A 84 -12.80 1.05 9.76
C LEU A 84 -11.66 1.93 9.24
N THR A 85 -10.45 1.73 9.76
CA THR A 85 -9.24 2.37 9.22
C THR A 85 -8.39 1.31 8.54
N PHE A 86 -7.97 1.60 7.31
CA PHE A 86 -7.15 0.72 6.49
C PHE A 86 -5.75 1.31 6.43
N GLU A 87 -4.78 0.69 7.11
CA GLU A 87 -3.40 1.15 7.13
C GLU A 87 -2.64 0.58 5.94
N TYR A 88 -2.06 1.50 5.16
CA TYR A 88 -1.22 1.21 4.00
C TYR A 88 0.24 1.51 4.32
N ARG A 89 1.13 0.64 3.85
CA ARG A 89 2.57 0.72 4.15
C ARG A 89 3.42 0.63 2.89
N LEU A 90 4.44 1.50 2.84
CA LEU A 90 5.45 1.51 1.79
C LEU A 90 6.37 0.29 1.88
N ASN A 91 6.66 -0.18 3.10
CA ASN A 91 7.58 -1.30 3.35
C ASN A 91 6.88 -2.43 4.13
N PRO A 92 5.93 -3.16 3.52
CA PRO A 92 5.14 -4.18 4.21
C PRO A 92 5.99 -5.36 4.70
N ALA A 93 7.13 -5.65 4.06
CA ALA A 93 8.03 -6.74 4.46
C ALA A 93 8.78 -6.48 5.79
N ARG A 94 8.78 -5.25 6.31
CA ARG A 94 9.51 -4.87 7.52
C ARG A 94 8.53 -4.33 8.55
N ALA A 95 8.03 -5.16 9.47
CA ALA A 95 7.05 -4.74 10.47
C ALA A 95 7.41 -3.41 11.17
N GLY A 96 6.46 -2.48 11.28
CA GLY A 96 6.64 -1.20 11.99
C GLY A 96 7.46 -0.11 11.28
N GLN A 97 7.74 -0.24 9.98
CA GLN A 97 8.48 0.76 9.19
C GLN A 97 7.63 1.30 8.01
N GLY A 98 7.54 2.63 7.89
CA GLY A 98 7.02 3.34 6.72
C GLY A 98 5.51 3.19 6.46
N PHE A 99 4.69 3.77 7.34
CA PHE A 99 3.28 4.06 7.04
C PHE A 99 3.20 5.24 6.06
N ILE A 100 2.08 5.34 5.33
CA ILE A 100 1.80 6.51 4.49
C ILE A 100 1.17 7.65 5.29
N ASP A 101 0.38 7.33 6.31
CA ASP A 101 -0.27 8.31 7.17
C ASP A 101 0.27 8.19 8.60
N GLU A 102 0.97 9.24 9.05
CA GLU A 102 1.56 9.30 10.40
C GLU A 102 0.56 9.67 11.49
N SER A 103 -0.68 10.04 11.13
CA SER A 103 -1.63 10.64 12.07
C SER A 103 -2.35 9.63 12.98
N GLN A 104 -1.96 8.36 12.97
CA GLN A 104 -2.59 7.26 13.74
C GLN A 104 -1.69 6.79 14.87
#